data_AF-A0A833ALA2-F1
#
_entry.id   AF-A0A833ALA2-F1
#
_cell.length_a   1.000
_cell.length_b   1.000
_cell.length_c   1.000
_cell.angle_alpha   90.00
_cell.angle_beta   90.00
_cell.angle_gamma   90.00
#
_symmetry.space_group_name_H-M   'P 1'
#
loop_
_entity.id
_entity.type
_entity.pdbx_description
1 polymer ?
#
loop_
_entity_poly.entity_id
_entity_poly.type
_entity_poly.pdbx_seq_one_letter_code
_entity_poly.pdbx_strand_id
1 'polypeptide(L)' 'MLGAVVSILALSSCSMKPEPKPNIIFIMSDDHCAQAIGAYGERLASLNPTPTIDRLAREGMLFENAFCTNS' A
#
# COMPACT_ATOMS: atom_id res chain seq x y z
N MET A 1 6.05 -11.50 -52.26
CA MET A 1 5.08 -10.56 -51.67
C MET A 1 4.52 -11.04 -50.33
N LEU A 2 4.26 -12.34 -50.11
CA LEU A 2 3.70 -12.85 -48.84
C LEU A 2 4.66 -12.73 -47.63
N GLY A 3 5.96 -12.92 -47.82
CA GLY A 3 6.96 -12.82 -46.74
C GLY A 3 7.17 -11.41 -46.17
N ALA A 4 6.89 -10.37 -46.97
CA ALA A 4 7.00 -8.98 -46.51
C ALA A 4 5.89 -8.60 -45.52
N VAL A 5 4.68 -9.16 -45.70
CA VAL A 5 3.52 -8.90 -44.84
C VAL A 5 3.71 -9.52 -43.45
N VAL A 6 4.30 -10.72 -43.37
CA VAL A 6 4.59 -11.41 -42.10
C VAL A 6 5.65 -10.66 -41.29
N SER A 7 6.65 -10.06 -41.94
CA SER A 7 7.70 -9.29 -41.26
C SER A 7 7.19 -7.95 -40.70
N ILE A 8 6.19 -7.32 -41.35
CA ILE A 8 5.61 -6.04 -40.89
C ILE A 8 4.74 -6.22 -39.63
N LEU A 9 4.08 -7.37 -39.46
CA LEU A 9 3.27 -7.69 -38.27
C LEU A 9 4.13 -7.92 -37.01
N ALA A 10 5.37 -8.39 -37.16
CA ALA A 10 6.30 -8.60 -36.04
C ALA A 10 6.92 -7.31 -35.49
N LEU A 11 6.87 -6.21 -36.25
CA LEU A 11 7.37 -4.88 -35.84
C LEU A 11 6.31 -3.98 -35.22
N SER A 12 5.09 -4.49 -34.98
CA SER A 12 4.05 -3.79 -34.22
C SER A 12 4.35 -3.83 -32.71
N SER A 13 5.54 -3.31 -32.38
CA SER A 13 5.87 -2.45 -31.25
C SER A 13 5.10 -2.70 -29.96
N CYS A 14 5.68 -3.52 -29.09
CA CYS A 14 5.43 -3.43 -27.66
C CYS A 14 6.08 -2.14 -27.13
N SER A 15 5.37 -1.02 -27.28
CA SER A 15 5.74 0.23 -26.62
C SER A 15 5.26 0.12 -25.17
N MET A 16 6.10 -0.48 -24.31
CA MET A 16 5.89 -0.45 -22.86
C MET A 16 6.02 0.99 -22.40
N LYS A 17 4.89 1.66 -22.16
CA LYS A 17 4.89 2.91 -21.41
C LYS A 17 5.48 2.62 -20.03
N PRO A 18 6.42 3.44 -19.53
CA PRO A 18 6.88 3.31 -18.17
C PRO A 18 5.67 3.40 -17.24
N GLU A 19 5.40 2.33 -16.49
CA GLU A 19 4.37 2.38 -15.47
C GLU A 19 4.71 3.50 -14.49
N PRO A 20 3.77 4.41 -14.19
CA PRO A 20 4.02 5.47 -13.25
C PRO A 20 4.42 4.87 -11.90
N LYS A 21 5.55 5.32 -11.36
CA LYS A 21 5.99 4.89 -10.05
C LYS A 21 5.00 5.41 -8.99
N PRO A 22 4.60 4.58 -8.03
CA PRO A 22 3.75 5.06 -6.94
C PRO A 22 4.51 6.06 -6.07
N ASN A 23 3.78 7.00 -5.49
CA ASN A 23 4.30 7.83 -4.40
C ASN A 23 4.30 7.01 -3.11
N ILE A 24 5.37 7.13 -2.32
CA ILE A 24 5.48 6.49 -1.01
C ILE A 24 5.37 7.59 0.05
N ILE A 25 4.35 7.49 0.91
CA ILE A 25 4.17 8.37 2.07
C ILE A 25 4.43 7.53 3.32
N PHE A 26 5.42 7.94 4.11
CA PHE A 26 5.72 7.34 5.40
C PHE A 26 5.25 8.27 6.52
N ILE A 27 4.36 7.77 7.38
CA ILE A 27 3.79 8.51 8.51
C ILE A 27 4.19 7.78 9.79
N MET A 28 4.81 8.50 10.72
CA MET A 28 5.21 7.98 12.02
C MET A 28 4.70 8.92 13.11
N SER A 29 4.12 8.34 14.17
CA SER A 29 3.75 9.04 15.39
C SER A 29 4.62 8.52 16.52
N ASP A 30 5.15 9.42 17.33
CA ASP A 30 5.92 9.06 18.51
C ASP A 30 5.01 8.56 19.65
N ASP A 31 5.52 7.67 20.49
CA ASP A 31 4.83 7.07 21.66
C ASP A 31 3.43 6.47 21.39
N HIS A 32 3.11 6.13 20.13
CA HIS A 32 1.79 5.64 19.78
C HIS A 32 1.69 4.13 20.03
N CYS A 33 1.07 3.74 21.15
CA CYS A 33 0.84 2.33 21.44
C CYS A 33 -0.26 1.73 20.55
N ALA A 34 -0.10 0.47 20.13
CA ALA A 34 -1.10 -0.23 19.31
C ALA A 34 -2.49 -0.24 19.96
N GLN A 35 -2.55 -0.30 21.30
CA GLN A 35 -3.79 -0.30 22.06
C GLN A 35 -4.62 0.97 21.90
N ALA A 36 -3.99 2.09 21.54
CA ALA A 36 -4.64 3.39 21.32
C ALA A 36 -5.18 3.58 19.90
N ILE A 37 -4.92 2.64 18.98
CA ILE A 37 -5.40 2.69 17.60
C ILE A 37 -6.64 1.80 17.48
N GLY A 38 -7.75 2.40 17.04
CA GLY A 38 -9.05 1.75 16.91
C GLY A 38 -9.03 0.47 16.07
N ALA A 39 -8.25 0.44 15.00
CA ALA A 39 -8.09 -0.72 14.12
C ALA A 39 -7.59 -2.00 14.83
N TYR A 40 -6.89 -1.87 15.96
CA TYR A 40 -6.43 -3.03 16.73
C TYR A 40 -7.50 -3.57 17.70
N GLY A 41 -8.62 -2.86 17.88
CA GLY A 41 -9.78 -3.36 18.65
C GLY A 41 -9.54 -3.54 20.16
N GLU A 42 -8.47 -2.95 20.69
CA GLU A 42 -8.02 -3.13 22.07
C GLU A 42 -8.73 -2.20 23.07
N ARG A 43 -8.36 -2.32 24.35
CA ARG A 43 -8.98 -1.61 25.50
C ARG A 43 -9.21 -0.10 25.29
N LEU A 44 -8.36 0.62 24.55
CA LEU A 44 -8.49 2.07 24.38
C LEU A 44 -9.23 2.48 23.10
N ALA A 45 -9.57 1.53 22.21
CA ALA A 45 -10.20 1.82 20.92
C ALA A 45 -11.51 2.62 21.05
N SER A 46 -12.31 2.35 22.10
CA SER A 46 -13.56 3.07 22.36
C SER A 46 -13.35 4.44 23.02
N LEU A 47 -12.21 4.66 23.69
CA LEU A 47 -11.89 5.91 24.38
C LEU A 47 -11.34 6.95 23.41
N ASN A 48 -10.51 6.51 22.46
CA ASN A 48 -9.87 7.37 21.47
C ASN A 48 -10.09 6.80 20.05
N PRO A 49 -11.22 7.10 19.41
CA PRO A 49 -11.50 6.60 18.07
C PRO A 49 -10.55 7.21 17.05
N THR A 50 -10.02 6.38 16.14
CA THR A 50 -9.07 6.79 15.08
C THR A 50 -9.67 6.58 13.69
N PRO A 51 -10.80 7.22 13.33
CA PRO A 51 -11.61 6.84 12.17
C PRO A 51 -10.84 6.88 10.83
N THR A 52 -9.88 7.81 10.69
CA THR A 52 -9.03 7.91 9.49
C THR A 52 -8.02 6.75 9.41
N ILE A 53 -7.39 6.38 10.53
CA ILE A 53 -6.44 5.25 10.60
C ILE A 53 -7.20 3.94 10.41
N ASP A 54 -8.37 3.81 11.03
CA ASP A 54 -9.22 2.63 10.91
C ASP A 54 -9.69 2.43 9.46
N ARG A 55 -9.95 3.52 8.74
CA ARG A 55 -10.25 3.48 7.31
C ARG A 55 -9.06 2.99 6.49
N LEU A 56 -7.84 3.48 6.78
CA LEU A 56 -6.62 3.01 6.11
C LEU A 56 -6.37 1.52 6.34
N ALA A 57 -6.61 1.03 7.57
CA ALA A 57 -6.50 -0.40 7.88
C ALA A 57 -7.55 -1.24 7.12
N ARG A 58 -8.80 -0.77 7.02
CA ARG A 58 -9.87 -1.47 6.27
C ARG A 58 -9.66 -1.48 4.75
N GLU A 59 -9.13 -0.40 4.18
CA GLU A 59 -8.88 -0.27 2.74
C GLU A 59 -7.54 -0.90 2.32
N GLY A 60 -6.68 -1.23 3.28
CA GLY A 60 -5.33 -1.71 3.05
C GLY A 60 -5.01 -2.97 3.86
N MET A 61 -3.95 -2.89 4.65
CA MET A 61 -3.43 -3.99 5.44
C MET A 61 -3.12 -3.50 6.86
N LEU A 62 -3.46 -4.32 7.86
CA LEU A 62 -3.10 -4.13 9.26
C LEU A 62 -2.05 -5.17 9.66
N PHE A 63 -0.92 -4.73 10.20
CA PHE A 63 0.07 -5.64 10.78
C PHE A 63 -0.23 -5.81 12.26
N GLU A 64 -0.68 -7.01 12.64
CA GLU A 64 -0.97 -7.36 14.04
C GLU A 64 0.30 -7.61 14.86
N ASN A 65 1.41 -7.93 14.19
CA ASN A 65 2.69 -8.30 14.80
C ASN A 65 3.84 -7.50 14.18
N ALA A 66 3.88 -6.19 14.44
CA ALA A 66 4.98 -5.30 14.05
C ALA A 66 5.74 -4.85 15.31
N PHE A 67 7.03 -5.18 15.39
CA PHE A 67 7.84 -4.95 16.58
C PHE A 67 8.97 -3.95 16.31
N CYS A 68 9.23 -3.06 17.26
CA CYS A 68 10.44 -2.24 17.29
C CYS A 68 11.61 -3.07 17.85
N THR A 69 12.80 -2.89 17.29
CA THR A 69 14.00 -3.60 17.75
C THR A 69 14.69 -2.94 18.94
N ASN A 70 14.22 -1.76 19.36
CA ASN A 70 14.63 -1.11 20.59
C ASN A 70 13.41 -0.65 21.39
N SER A 71 13.67 -0.11 22.58
CA SER A 71 12.68 0.51 23.46
C SER A 71 13.17 1.89 23.88
#